data_AF-A0A1Y1R5W5-F1
#
_entry.id   AF-A0A1Y1R5W5-F1
#
_cell.length_a   1.000
_cell.length_b   1.000
_cell.length_c   1.000
_cell.angle_alpha   90.00
_cell.angle_beta   90.00
_cell.angle_gamma   90.00
#
_symmetry.space_group_name_H-M   'P 1'
#
loop_
_entity.id
_entity.type
_entity.pdbx_description
1 polymer ?
#
loop_
_entity_poly.entity_id
_entity_poly.type
_entity_poly.pdbx_seq_one_letter_code
_entity_poly.pdbx_strand_id
1 'polypeptide(L)'
;MYWPYLRCEDGKPVRGKKTILGPSDMTENELWNAYFKLKKKEIRTVRWMFSVYLESDLFDRISHPEDRRKRKNMVVDICNTENSRGKRFGDILVNDLTPPLIKKYLMSIPSESSRKKRHNLITMAWNACINDEPGMPENQSQKLKLVYKARPLGRYVSDESYWLVYNLLPPYWQAIMELSYILRSRVGELATICMDDILEEGLYYQRSKGSNPEITLWTDRLRKAVDFLITHRPRKTDSPFLVFNATKKKTRARPGGRR
;
A
#
# COMPACT_ATOMS: atom_id res chain seq x y z
N MET A 1 12.38 43.62 20.19
CA MET A 1 11.79 42.67 21.18
C MET A 1 10.42 42.22 20.69
N TYR A 2 10.03 40.95 20.88
CA TYR A 2 8.73 40.41 20.41
C TYR A 2 7.90 39.76 21.53
N TRP A 3 6.62 40.14 21.61
CA TRP A 3 5.60 39.54 22.48
C TRP A 3 4.47 38.97 21.61
N PRO A 4 4.32 37.64 21.49
CA PRO A 4 3.22 37.05 20.73
C PRO A 4 1.90 37.33 21.43
N TYR A 5 0.91 37.87 20.72
CA TYR A 5 -0.45 38.00 21.23
C TYR A 5 -1.10 36.61 21.31
N LEU A 6 -1.68 36.26 22.46
CA LEU A 6 -2.34 34.97 22.65
C LEU A 6 -3.86 35.12 22.61
N ARG A 7 -4.42 35.95 23.49
CA ARG A 7 -5.87 36.20 23.60
C ARG A 7 -6.15 37.48 24.39
N CYS A 8 -7.41 37.86 24.52
CA CYS A 8 -7.87 38.89 25.46
C CYS A 8 -8.65 38.21 26.58
N GLU A 9 -8.30 38.48 27.84
CA GLU A 9 -9.09 38.09 29.02
C GLU A 9 -9.42 39.36 29.80
N ASP A 10 -10.69 39.58 30.11
CA ASP A 10 -11.21 40.74 30.85
C ASP A 10 -10.72 42.10 30.34
N GLY A 11 -10.75 42.27 29.01
CA GLY A 11 -10.32 43.50 28.34
C GLY A 11 -8.81 43.74 28.34
N LYS A 12 -8.01 42.82 28.89
CA LYS A 12 -6.55 42.90 28.92
C LYS A 12 -5.93 41.91 27.91
N PRO A 13 -4.97 42.37 27.07
CA PRO A 13 -4.29 41.51 26.12
C PRO A 13 -3.33 40.58 26.85
N VAL A 14 -3.61 39.28 26.82
CA VAL A 14 -2.72 38.23 27.30
C VAL A 14 -1.67 37.98 26.22
N ARG A 15 -0.41 38.21 26.57
CA ARG A 15 0.74 38.04 25.68
C ARG A 15 1.60 36.87 26.17
N GLY A 16 2.19 36.14 25.22
CA GLY A 16 3.07 35.01 25.50
C GLY A 16 4.48 35.43 25.91
N LYS A 17 5.36 34.43 26.04
CA LYS A 17 6.73 34.60 26.55
C LYS A 17 7.50 35.65 25.73
N LYS A 18 8.22 36.52 26.43
CA LYS A 18 9.11 37.54 25.85
C LYS A 18 10.26 36.85 25.10
N THR A 19 10.42 37.15 23.81
CA THR A 19 11.58 36.71 23.03
C THR A 19 12.37 37.91 22.52
N ILE A 20 13.69 37.88 22.73
CA ILE A 20 14.63 38.87 22.20
C ILE A 20 14.95 38.46 20.75
N LEU A 21 14.67 39.34 19.78
CA LEU A 21 14.89 39.08 18.36
C LEU A 21 16.32 39.42 17.90
N GLY A 22 17.03 40.26 18.64
CA GLY A 22 18.35 40.77 18.31
C GLY A 22 18.74 41.95 19.18
N PRO A 23 19.97 42.48 19.00
CA PRO A 23 20.47 43.67 19.69
C PRO A 23 19.71 44.94 19.28
N SER A 24 19.87 46.03 20.05
CA SER A 24 19.08 47.27 19.91
C SER A 24 19.46 48.14 18.70
N ASP A 25 20.63 47.90 18.12
CA ASP A 25 21.19 48.56 16.94
C ASP A 25 20.86 47.85 15.62
N MET A 26 20.12 46.74 15.70
CA MET A 26 19.69 45.96 14.55
C MET A 26 18.88 46.82 13.57
N THR A 27 19.22 46.73 12.29
CA THR A 27 18.49 47.44 11.22
C THR A 27 17.07 46.88 11.05
N GLU A 28 16.17 47.68 10.48
CA GLU A 28 14.78 47.26 10.25
C GLU A 28 14.70 45.95 9.42
N ASN A 29 15.55 45.79 8.41
CA ASN A 29 15.63 44.57 7.60
C ASN A 29 16.08 43.35 8.41
N GLU A 30 17.07 43.50 9.29
CA GLU A 30 17.52 42.42 10.16
C GLU A 30 16.47 42.04 11.21
N LEU A 31 15.73 43.02 11.72
CA LEU A 31 14.61 42.81 12.63
C LEU A 31 13.48 42.02 11.95
N TRP A 32 13.12 42.39 10.73
CA TRP A 32 12.15 41.65 9.92
C TRP A 32 12.64 40.23 9.62
N ASN A 33 13.92 40.05 9.28
CA ASN A 33 14.49 38.72 9.06
C ASN A 33 14.48 37.84 10.32
N ALA A 34 14.80 38.40 11.49
CA ALA A 34 14.73 37.69 12.77
C ALA A 34 13.28 37.35 13.14
N TYR A 35 12.35 38.27 12.90
CA TYR A 35 10.91 38.03 13.06
C TYR A 35 10.42 36.92 12.12
N PHE A 36 10.79 36.95 10.84
CA PHE A 36 10.42 35.92 9.87
C PHE A 36 11.06 34.57 10.18
N LYS A 37 12.31 34.53 10.68
CA LYS A 37 12.92 33.29 11.20
C LYS A 37 12.14 32.74 12.39
N LEU A 38 11.70 33.60 13.31
CA LEU A 38 10.89 33.21 14.46
C LEU A 38 9.48 32.74 14.06
N LYS A 39 8.92 33.31 12.99
CA LYS A 39 7.58 32.99 12.44
C LYS A 39 7.59 31.94 11.32
N LYS A 40 8.75 31.48 10.86
CA LYS A 40 8.88 30.47 9.80
C LYS A 40 8.23 29.17 10.28
N LYS A 41 6.94 29.03 10.00
CA LYS A 41 6.31 27.72 9.90
C LYS A 41 6.94 27.07 8.69
N GLU A 42 7.68 25.99 8.89
CA GLU A 42 8.10 25.16 7.77
C GLU A 42 6.87 24.85 6.91
N ILE A 43 6.97 25.14 5.62
CA ILE A 43 5.89 24.95 4.67
C ILE A 43 5.80 23.44 4.42
N ARG A 44 5.08 22.76 5.30
CA ARG A 44 4.85 21.32 5.23
C ARG A 44 3.56 21.08 4.46
N THR A 45 3.70 20.73 3.19
CA THR A 45 2.58 20.36 2.31
C THR A 45 2.28 18.87 2.37
N VAL A 46 1.14 18.44 1.83
CA VAL A 46 0.81 17.03 1.64
C VAL A 46 1.87 16.32 0.79
N ARG A 47 2.40 16.99 -0.24
CA ARG A 47 3.49 16.48 -1.07
C ARG A 47 4.76 16.26 -0.26
N TRP A 48 5.13 17.21 0.61
CA TRP A 48 6.26 17.07 1.53
C TRP A 48 6.05 15.91 2.52
N MET A 49 4.85 15.78 3.09
CA MET A 49 4.52 14.65 3.98
C MET A 49 4.72 13.30 3.27
N PHE A 50 4.35 13.22 1.99
CA PHE A 50 4.59 12.02 1.21
C PHE A 50 6.05 11.81 0.84
N SER A 51 6.87 12.84 0.63
CA SER A 51 8.31 12.64 0.38
C SER A 51 8.99 12.06 1.61
N VAL A 52 8.71 12.60 2.80
CA VAL A 52 9.20 12.05 4.08
C VAL A 52 8.80 10.58 4.22
N TYR A 53 7.52 10.26 3.97
CA TYR A 53 7.07 8.86 4.00
C TYR A 53 7.81 7.95 2.99
N LEU A 54 8.05 8.43 1.76
CA LEU A 54 8.73 7.65 0.73
C LEU A 54 10.22 7.42 1.01
N GLU A 55 10.81 8.25 1.87
CA GLU A 55 12.20 8.15 2.35
C GLU A 55 12.31 7.40 3.69
N SER A 56 11.19 7.04 4.30
CA SER A 56 11.16 6.37 5.61
C SER A 56 11.44 4.86 5.54
N ASP A 57 11.99 4.31 6.63
CA ASP A 57 12.15 2.88 6.86
C ASP A 57 10.83 2.09 6.68
N LEU A 58 9.68 2.71 7.00
CA LEU A 58 8.37 2.09 6.83
C LEU A 58 8.04 1.78 5.37
N PHE A 59 8.50 2.62 4.45
CA PHE A 59 8.35 2.38 3.02
C PHE A 59 9.34 1.32 2.52
N ASP A 60 10.57 1.34 3.03
CA ASP A 60 11.61 0.37 2.63
C ASP A 60 11.32 -1.06 3.11
N ARG A 61 10.65 -1.21 4.26
CA ARG A 61 10.19 -2.52 4.77
C ARG A 61 9.14 -3.20 3.89
N ILE A 62 8.56 -2.53 2.90
CA ILE A 62 7.62 -3.16 1.96
C ILE A 62 8.38 -4.18 1.13
N SER A 63 8.07 -5.47 1.31
CA SER A 63 8.84 -6.57 0.75
C SER A 63 8.85 -6.62 -0.78
N HIS A 64 7.71 -6.37 -1.43
CA HIS A 64 7.58 -6.57 -2.87
C HIS A 64 7.84 -5.25 -3.66
N PRO A 65 8.81 -5.20 -4.60
CA PRO A 65 9.15 -3.99 -5.36
C PRO A 65 7.97 -3.38 -6.13
N GLU A 66 7.12 -4.25 -6.71
CA GLU A 66 5.90 -3.82 -7.40
C GLU A 66 4.91 -3.09 -6.48
N ASP A 67 4.83 -3.47 -5.20
CA ASP A 67 3.95 -2.79 -4.25
C ASP A 67 4.52 -1.42 -3.87
N ARG A 68 5.85 -1.31 -3.74
CA ARG A 68 6.54 -0.01 -3.60
C ARG A 68 6.25 0.89 -4.81
N ARG A 69 6.39 0.37 -6.03
CA ARG A 69 6.11 1.10 -7.27
C ARG A 69 4.66 1.58 -7.33
N LYS A 70 3.69 0.71 -7.03
CA LYS A 70 2.27 1.06 -6.98
C LYS A 70 1.97 2.16 -5.96
N ARG A 71 2.61 2.12 -4.78
CA ARG A 71 2.46 3.19 -3.77
C ARG A 71 3.05 4.51 -4.26
N LYS A 72 4.25 4.51 -4.87
CA LYS A 72 4.84 5.73 -5.48
C LYS A 72 3.90 6.34 -6.52
N ASN A 73 3.36 5.54 -7.43
CA ASN A 73 2.39 6.02 -8.42
C ASN A 73 1.13 6.58 -7.75
N MET A 74 0.62 5.91 -6.71
CA MET A 74 -0.54 6.39 -5.97
C MET A 74 -0.27 7.73 -5.26
N VAL A 75 0.94 7.94 -4.71
CA VAL A 75 1.36 9.23 -4.15
C VAL A 75 1.31 10.31 -5.22
N VAL A 76 1.88 10.04 -6.41
CA VAL A 76 1.85 10.98 -7.54
C VAL A 76 0.41 11.33 -7.92
N ASP A 77 -0.46 10.33 -8.06
CA ASP A 77 -1.88 10.52 -8.36
C ASP A 77 -2.59 11.36 -7.29
N ILE A 78 -2.36 11.06 -6.01
CA ILE A 78 -2.95 11.80 -4.88
C ILE A 78 -2.51 13.26 -4.97
N CYS A 79 -1.21 13.51 -5.06
CA CYS A 79 -0.65 14.86 -5.06
C CYS A 79 -1.13 15.70 -6.25
N ASN A 80 -1.29 15.08 -7.42
CA ASN A 80 -1.68 15.77 -8.65
C ASN A 80 -3.20 15.85 -8.86
N THR A 81 -4.01 15.29 -7.96
CA THR A 81 -5.46 15.45 -8.06
C THR A 81 -5.83 16.91 -7.82
N GLU A 82 -6.49 17.53 -8.78
CA GLU A 82 -6.92 18.92 -8.72
C GLU A 82 -8.36 19.04 -8.22
N ASN A 83 -8.64 20.10 -7.48
CA ASN A 83 -10.01 20.46 -7.14
C ASN A 83 -10.67 21.26 -8.29
N SER A 84 -11.95 21.60 -8.13
CA SER A 84 -12.69 22.39 -9.12
C SER A 84 -12.13 23.79 -9.40
N ARG A 85 -11.13 24.25 -8.63
CA ARG A 85 -10.42 25.53 -8.80
C ARG A 85 -8.98 25.34 -9.29
N GLY A 86 -8.62 24.14 -9.78
CA GLY A 86 -7.26 23.83 -10.27
C GLY A 86 -6.18 23.70 -9.19
N LYS A 87 -6.52 23.82 -7.90
CA LYS A 87 -5.54 23.64 -6.82
C LYS A 87 -5.31 22.14 -6.61
N ARG A 88 -4.05 21.73 -6.69
CA ARG A 88 -3.62 20.35 -6.44
C ARG A 88 -3.69 19.99 -4.97
N PHE A 89 -4.10 18.75 -4.69
CA PHE A 89 -4.20 18.23 -3.33
C PHE A 89 -2.84 18.17 -2.62
N GLY A 90 -1.77 17.86 -3.37
CA GLY A 90 -0.40 17.82 -2.86
C GLY A 90 0.12 19.17 -2.35
N ASP A 91 -0.46 20.28 -2.80
CA ASP A 91 0.00 21.64 -2.49
C ASP A 91 -0.75 22.24 -1.29
N ILE A 92 -1.65 21.46 -0.67
CA ILE A 92 -2.33 21.84 0.57
C ILE A 92 -1.33 21.69 1.73
N LEU A 93 -1.34 22.64 2.67
CA LEU A 93 -0.55 22.53 3.90
C LEU A 93 -1.12 21.42 4.78
N VAL A 94 -0.25 20.62 5.40
CA VAL A 94 -0.68 19.54 6.32
C VAL A 94 -1.53 20.10 7.46
N ASN A 95 -1.19 21.28 7.98
CA ASN A 95 -1.95 21.98 9.01
C ASN A 95 -3.37 22.36 8.58
N ASP A 96 -3.60 22.56 7.28
CA ASP A 96 -4.90 22.92 6.72
C ASP A 96 -5.68 21.67 6.26
N LEU A 97 -5.08 20.48 6.36
CA LEU A 97 -5.67 19.24 5.87
C LEU A 97 -6.72 18.70 6.85
N THR A 98 -7.96 19.18 6.72
CA THR A 98 -9.08 18.80 7.59
C THR A 98 -9.81 17.54 7.13
N PRO A 99 -10.55 16.84 8.02
CA PRO A 99 -11.34 15.66 7.63
C PRO A 99 -12.31 15.93 6.46
N PRO A 100 -13.06 17.05 6.41
CA PRO A 100 -13.92 17.37 5.26
C PRO A 100 -13.16 17.46 3.93
N LEU A 101 -11.95 18.03 3.91
CA LEU A 101 -11.13 18.11 2.71
C LEU A 101 -10.65 16.74 2.24
N ILE A 102 -10.18 15.90 3.17
CA ILE A 102 -9.78 14.53 2.88
C ILE A 102 -10.98 13.74 2.36
N LYS A 103 -12.15 13.85 3.00
CA LYS A 103 -13.39 13.21 2.53
C LYS A 103 -13.76 13.68 1.13
N LYS A 104 -13.72 14.99 0.85
CA LYS A 104 -14.01 15.55 -0.47
C LYS A 104 -13.08 14.98 -1.53
N TYR A 105 -11.78 14.92 -1.24
CA TYR A 105 -10.80 14.26 -2.10
C TYR A 105 -11.16 12.79 -2.34
N LEU A 106 -11.39 12.02 -1.27
CA LEU A 106 -11.73 10.61 -1.38
C LEU A 106 -12.99 10.41 -2.24
N MET A 107 -14.04 11.21 -2.05
CA MET A 107 -15.28 11.11 -2.81
C MET A 107 -15.14 11.46 -4.29
N SER A 108 -14.05 12.12 -4.72
CA SER A 108 -13.74 12.31 -6.14
C SER A 108 -13.30 11.03 -6.85
N ILE A 109 -12.90 10.00 -6.08
CA ILE A 109 -12.42 8.72 -6.62
C ILE A 109 -13.60 7.76 -6.76
N PRO A 110 -13.92 7.27 -7.98
CA PRO A 110 -15.10 6.43 -8.21
C PRO A 110 -15.10 5.12 -7.39
N SER A 111 -13.97 4.40 -7.45
CA SER A 111 -13.87 3.08 -6.83
C SER A 111 -13.69 3.16 -5.31
N GLU A 112 -14.57 2.48 -4.57
CA GLU A 112 -14.52 2.38 -3.12
C GLU A 112 -13.25 1.70 -2.59
N SER A 113 -12.82 0.61 -3.23
CA SER A 113 -11.55 -0.05 -2.91
C SER A 113 -10.36 0.90 -3.09
N SER A 114 -10.41 1.71 -4.14
CA SER A 114 -9.40 2.71 -4.46
C SER A 114 -9.37 3.85 -3.44
N ARG A 115 -10.55 4.31 -2.98
CA ARG A 115 -10.71 5.25 -1.88
C ARG A 115 -10.06 4.74 -0.60
N LYS A 116 -10.38 3.52 -0.18
CA LYS A 116 -9.81 2.89 1.03
C LYS A 116 -8.28 2.82 0.99
N LYS A 117 -7.71 2.42 -0.15
CA LYS A 117 -6.24 2.35 -0.32
C LYS A 117 -5.57 3.72 -0.18
N ARG A 118 -6.15 4.76 -0.79
CA ARG A 118 -5.63 6.13 -0.71
C ARG A 118 -5.81 6.73 0.68
N HIS A 119 -6.95 6.50 1.33
CA HIS A 119 -7.17 6.90 2.72
C HIS A 119 -6.11 6.27 3.62
N ASN A 120 -5.92 4.96 3.55
CA ASN A 120 -4.89 4.26 4.32
C ASN A 120 -3.49 4.81 4.05
N LEU A 121 -3.15 5.13 2.80
CA LEU A 121 -1.84 5.68 2.44
C LEU A 121 -1.62 7.07 3.03
N ILE A 122 -2.63 7.96 2.98
CA ILE A 122 -2.59 9.27 3.65
C ILE A 122 -2.37 9.08 5.15
N THR A 123 -3.14 8.19 5.78
CA THR A 123 -3.03 7.89 7.22
C THR A 123 -1.63 7.40 7.60
N MET A 124 -1.07 6.47 6.82
CA MET A 124 0.26 5.92 7.06
C MET A 124 1.36 6.97 6.89
N ALA A 125 1.32 7.76 5.82
CA ALA A 125 2.32 8.79 5.57
C ALA A 125 2.31 9.88 6.65
N TRP A 126 1.13 10.28 7.10
CA TRP A 126 1.00 11.26 8.18
C TRP A 126 1.52 10.69 9.52
N ASN A 127 1.19 9.45 9.85
CA ASN A 127 1.72 8.80 11.05
C ASN A 127 3.24 8.64 11.03
N ALA A 128 3.82 8.32 9.87
CA ALA A 128 5.28 8.29 9.71
C ALA A 128 5.89 9.65 10.07
N CYS A 129 5.35 10.73 9.48
CA CYS A 129 5.82 12.08 9.79
C CYS A 129 5.62 12.46 11.27
N ILE A 130 4.53 12.06 11.93
CA ILE A 130 4.34 12.34 13.36
C ILE A 130 5.43 11.71 14.22
N ASN A 131 5.91 10.52 13.84
CA ASN A 131 6.95 9.81 14.58
C ASN A 131 8.35 10.40 14.33
N ASP A 132 8.59 10.84 13.09
CA ASP A 132 9.93 11.19 12.62
C ASP A 132 10.20 12.71 12.65
N GLU A 133 9.14 13.54 12.57
CA GLU A 133 9.25 14.98 12.39
C GLU A 133 8.64 15.77 13.58
N PRO A 134 9.42 16.60 14.29
CA PRO A 134 8.92 17.39 15.40
C PRO A 134 7.90 18.44 14.93
N GLY A 135 6.90 18.72 15.75
CA GLY A 135 5.92 19.78 15.49
C GLY A 135 4.85 19.44 14.45
N MET A 136 4.70 18.15 14.10
CA MET A 136 3.61 17.70 13.24
C MET A 136 2.24 17.84 13.91
N PRO A 137 1.20 18.30 13.17
CA PRO A 137 -0.16 18.29 13.68
C PRO A 137 -0.68 16.86 13.84
N GLU A 138 -1.64 16.68 14.76
CA GLU A 138 -2.37 15.43 14.93
C GLU A 138 -2.97 14.95 13.59
N ASN A 139 -2.94 13.63 13.37
CA ASN A 139 -3.41 13.03 12.14
C ASN A 139 -4.94 13.14 11.97
N GLN A 140 -5.37 14.15 11.21
CA GLN A 140 -6.80 14.39 10.98
C GLN A 140 -7.46 13.30 10.12
N SER A 141 -6.69 12.52 9.34
CA SER A 141 -7.25 11.44 8.51
C SER A 141 -7.84 10.30 9.33
N GLN A 142 -7.38 10.09 10.58
CA GLN A 142 -7.91 9.06 11.48
C GLN A 142 -9.29 9.41 12.04
N LYS A 143 -9.65 10.71 12.05
CA LYS A 143 -10.96 11.18 12.53
C LYS A 143 -12.10 10.89 11.53
N LEU A 144 -11.77 10.41 10.33
CA LEU A 144 -12.74 10.05 9.31
C LEU A 144 -13.44 8.73 9.64
N LYS A 145 -14.75 8.81 9.93
CA LYS A 145 -15.64 7.65 10.06
C LYS A 145 -16.24 7.27 8.70
N LEU A 146 -15.39 6.91 7.73
CA LEU A 146 -15.87 6.40 6.44
C LEU A 146 -16.19 4.91 6.56
N VAL A 147 -17.45 4.55 6.32
CA VAL A 147 -17.87 3.16 6.22
C VAL A 147 -17.70 2.72 4.78
N TYR A 148 -16.77 1.79 4.56
CA TYR A 148 -16.64 1.12 3.28
C TYR A 148 -17.47 -0.16 3.30
N LYS A 149 -18.42 -0.31 2.38
CA LYS A 149 -19.20 -1.54 2.23
C LYS A 149 -18.22 -2.69 2.01
N ALA A 150 -18.30 -3.69 2.90
CA ALA A 150 -17.65 -4.97 2.61
C ALA A 150 -18.27 -5.50 1.32
N ARG A 151 -17.42 -5.83 0.33
CA ARG A 151 -17.91 -6.55 -0.84
C ARG A 151 -18.50 -7.86 -0.30
N PRO A 152 -19.77 -8.21 -0.58
CA PRO A 152 -20.26 -9.52 -0.24
C PRO A 152 -19.27 -10.54 -0.81
N LEU A 153 -18.85 -11.48 0.03
CA LEU A 153 -18.02 -12.60 -0.41
C LEU A 153 -18.71 -13.20 -1.64
N GLY A 154 -17.95 -13.38 -2.72
CA GLY A 154 -18.51 -13.98 -3.93
C GLY A 154 -19.19 -15.31 -3.57
N ARG A 155 -20.32 -15.60 -4.21
CA ARG A 155 -21.01 -16.89 -4.08
C ARG A 155 -20.00 -18.02 -4.26
N TYR A 156 -20.05 -19.02 -3.39
CA TYR A 156 -19.26 -20.24 -3.59
C TYR A 156 -19.64 -20.90 -4.92
N VAL A 157 -18.64 -21.44 -5.61
CA VAL A 157 -18.86 -22.22 -6.84
C VAL A 157 -19.51 -23.54 -6.41
N SER A 158 -20.66 -23.89 -7.01
CA SER A 158 -21.28 -25.20 -6.77
C SER A 158 -20.46 -26.30 -7.45
N ASP A 159 -20.55 -27.53 -6.93
CA ASP A 159 -19.87 -28.69 -7.52
C ASP A 159 -20.26 -28.88 -9.00
N GLU A 160 -21.55 -28.70 -9.32
CA GLU A 160 -22.05 -28.73 -10.70
C GLU A 160 -21.36 -27.68 -11.59
N SER A 161 -21.23 -26.44 -11.11
CA SER A 161 -20.56 -25.37 -11.87
C SER A 161 -19.07 -25.67 -12.04
N TYR A 162 -18.43 -26.24 -11.00
CA TYR A 162 -17.04 -26.66 -11.07
C TYR A 162 -16.85 -27.71 -12.17
N TRP A 163 -17.64 -28.77 -12.15
CA TRP A 163 -17.53 -29.87 -13.12
C TRP A 163 -17.90 -29.45 -14.54
N LEU A 164 -18.90 -28.58 -14.71
CA LEU A 164 -19.26 -28.04 -16.01
C LEU A 164 -18.06 -27.29 -16.64
N VAL A 165 -17.42 -26.40 -15.88
CA VAL A 165 -16.23 -25.67 -16.35
C VAL A 165 -15.06 -26.62 -16.58
N TYR A 166 -14.81 -27.54 -15.65
CA TYR A 166 -13.74 -28.54 -15.74
C TYR A 166 -13.81 -29.34 -17.04
N ASN A 167 -14.99 -29.87 -17.37
CA ASN A 167 -15.19 -30.72 -18.55
C ASN A 167 -15.08 -29.96 -19.88
N LEU A 168 -15.28 -28.64 -19.89
CA LEU A 168 -15.13 -27.80 -21.08
C LEU A 168 -13.68 -27.37 -21.33
N LEU A 169 -12.81 -27.48 -20.33
CA LEU A 169 -11.46 -26.95 -20.39
C LEU A 169 -10.44 -27.98 -20.90
N PRO A 170 -9.38 -27.54 -21.61
CA PRO A 170 -8.26 -28.41 -21.96
C PRO A 170 -7.60 -29.05 -20.73
N PRO A 171 -6.97 -30.24 -20.87
CA PRO A 171 -6.37 -30.98 -19.76
C PRO A 171 -5.38 -30.18 -18.90
N TYR A 172 -4.64 -29.24 -19.51
CA TYR A 172 -3.78 -28.32 -18.77
C TYR A 172 -4.54 -27.50 -17.73
N TRP A 173 -5.64 -26.87 -18.15
CA TRP A 173 -6.45 -26.05 -17.24
C TRP A 173 -7.22 -26.89 -16.22
N GLN A 174 -7.60 -28.11 -16.58
CA GLN A 174 -8.14 -29.10 -15.63
C GLN A 174 -7.14 -29.39 -14.51
N ALA A 175 -5.87 -29.67 -14.82
CA ALA A 175 -4.83 -29.89 -13.82
C ALA A 175 -4.60 -28.66 -12.92
N ILE A 176 -4.62 -27.46 -13.50
CA ILE A 176 -4.52 -26.20 -12.74
C ILE A 176 -5.73 -26.01 -11.81
N MET A 177 -6.94 -26.36 -12.24
CA MET A 177 -8.14 -26.33 -11.41
C MET A 177 -8.04 -27.30 -10.23
N GLU A 178 -7.60 -28.54 -10.46
CA GLU A 178 -7.40 -29.54 -9.41
C GLU A 178 -6.42 -29.05 -8.35
N LEU A 179 -5.24 -28.57 -8.76
CA LEU A 179 -4.27 -27.99 -7.85
C LEU A 179 -4.88 -26.83 -7.05
N SER A 180 -5.60 -25.93 -7.73
CA SER A 180 -6.18 -24.78 -7.05
C SER A 180 -7.24 -25.16 -6.03
N TYR A 181 -8.06 -26.15 -6.36
CA TYR A 181 -9.13 -26.65 -5.49
C TYR A 181 -8.54 -27.37 -4.27
N ILE A 182 -7.67 -28.34 -4.49
CA ILE A 182 -7.10 -29.21 -3.44
C ILE A 182 -6.20 -28.40 -2.50
N LEU A 183 -5.32 -27.56 -3.03
CA LEU A 183 -4.40 -26.74 -2.22
C LEU A 183 -5.08 -25.50 -1.64
N ARG A 184 -6.35 -25.22 -2.02
CA ARG A 184 -7.07 -23.98 -1.68
C ARG A 184 -6.24 -22.75 -2.04
N SER A 185 -5.62 -22.82 -3.22
CA SER A 185 -4.51 -21.95 -3.58
C SER A 185 -4.96 -20.56 -3.98
N ARG A 186 -4.10 -19.55 -3.77
CA ARG A 186 -4.22 -18.28 -4.48
C ARG A 186 -3.50 -18.41 -5.81
N VAL A 187 -4.04 -17.81 -6.88
CA VAL A 187 -3.43 -17.86 -8.23
C VAL A 187 -1.94 -17.47 -8.21
N GLY A 188 -1.56 -16.47 -7.42
CA GLY A 188 -0.17 -16.04 -7.29
C GLY A 188 0.74 -17.05 -6.58
N GLU A 189 0.20 -17.83 -5.64
CA GLU A 189 0.94 -18.89 -4.93
C GLU A 189 1.08 -20.13 -5.83
N LEU A 190 0.01 -20.49 -6.55
CA LEU A 190 0.02 -21.57 -7.52
C LEU A 190 1.07 -21.36 -8.62
N ALA A 191 1.22 -20.13 -9.10
CA ALA A 191 2.20 -19.76 -10.12
C ALA A 191 3.67 -19.84 -9.63
N THR A 192 3.90 -20.02 -8.33
CA THR A 192 5.24 -20.11 -7.74
C THR A 192 5.66 -21.52 -7.36
N ILE A 193 4.79 -22.52 -7.51
CA ILE A 193 5.11 -23.93 -7.21
C ILE A 193 6.23 -24.41 -8.13
N CYS A 194 7.27 -24.96 -7.53
CA CYS A 194 8.45 -25.48 -8.21
C CYS A 194 8.49 -27.01 -8.19
N MET A 195 9.34 -27.58 -9.05
CA MET A 195 9.61 -29.01 -9.07
C MET A 195 10.17 -29.50 -7.72
N ASP A 196 11.01 -28.71 -7.05
CA ASP A 196 11.58 -29.02 -5.72
C ASP A 196 10.56 -28.98 -4.57
N ASP A 197 9.34 -28.54 -4.86
CA ASP A 197 8.24 -28.56 -3.89
C ASP A 197 7.47 -29.89 -3.96
N ILE A 198 7.76 -30.76 -4.92
CA ILE A 198 7.21 -32.12 -5.01
C ILE A 198 8.03 -33.01 -4.08
N LEU A 199 7.40 -33.49 -3.01
CA LEU A 199 8.00 -34.36 -2.00
C LEU A 199 7.46 -35.79 -2.13
N GLU A 200 8.07 -36.73 -1.41
CA GLU A 200 7.65 -38.13 -1.40
C GLU A 200 6.25 -38.28 -0.81
N GLU A 201 6.01 -37.61 0.31
CA GLU A 201 4.77 -37.66 1.09
C GLU A 201 3.67 -36.75 0.54
N GLY A 202 4.01 -35.71 -0.21
CA GLY A 202 3.03 -34.73 -0.70
C GLY A 202 3.63 -33.60 -1.52
N LEU A 203 2.81 -32.56 -1.75
CA LEU A 203 3.23 -31.33 -2.40
C LEU A 203 3.43 -30.24 -1.33
N TYR A 204 4.64 -29.73 -1.22
CA TYR A 204 4.94 -28.54 -0.41
C TYR A 204 4.32 -27.30 -1.04
N TYR A 205 3.68 -26.48 -0.21
CA TYR A 205 2.93 -25.33 -0.64
C TYR A 205 3.27 -24.11 0.21
N GLN A 206 4.03 -23.18 -0.38
CA GLN A 206 4.38 -21.91 0.26
C GLN A 206 3.21 -20.94 0.20
N ARG A 207 2.62 -20.64 1.37
CA ARG A 207 1.52 -19.68 1.46
C ARG A 207 2.04 -18.25 1.60
N SER A 208 1.26 -17.30 1.10
CA SER A 208 1.50 -15.86 1.20
C SER A 208 0.56 -15.20 2.21
N LYS A 209 0.79 -13.91 2.49
CA LYS A 209 -0.02 -13.06 3.38
C LYS A 209 -0.13 -13.58 4.83
N GLY A 210 0.98 -14.07 5.37
CA GLY A 210 1.08 -14.49 6.78
C GLY A 210 0.42 -15.84 7.09
N SER A 211 -0.01 -16.59 6.06
CA SER A 211 -0.40 -17.98 6.22
C SER A 211 0.85 -18.88 6.30
N ASN A 212 0.80 -19.90 7.16
CA ASN A 212 1.91 -20.86 7.29
C ASN A 212 2.05 -21.72 6.02
N PRO A 213 3.28 -22.06 5.61
CA PRO A 213 3.48 -23.08 4.57
C PRO A 213 2.93 -24.43 5.06
N GLU A 214 2.48 -25.26 4.11
CA GLU A 214 1.91 -26.59 4.42
C GLU A 214 2.38 -27.64 3.40
N ILE A 215 2.40 -28.91 3.79
CA ILE A 215 2.55 -30.04 2.86
C ILE A 215 1.16 -30.65 2.68
N THR A 216 0.67 -30.68 1.45
CA THR A 216 -0.57 -31.37 1.11
C THR A 216 -0.26 -32.80 0.71
N LEU A 217 -0.73 -33.77 1.49
CA LEU A 217 -0.51 -35.19 1.23
C LEU A 217 -1.09 -35.61 -0.12
N TRP A 218 -0.46 -36.62 -0.72
CA TRP A 218 -0.92 -37.14 -2.00
C TRP A 218 -2.33 -37.72 -1.91
N THR A 219 -3.16 -37.30 -2.86
CA THR A 219 -4.41 -37.96 -3.24
C THR A 219 -4.30 -38.32 -4.72
N ASP A 220 -5.10 -39.30 -5.18
CA ASP A 220 -5.07 -39.71 -6.59
C ASP A 220 -5.31 -38.54 -7.54
N ARG A 221 -6.23 -37.63 -7.18
CA ARG A 221 -6.52 -36.41 -7.95
C ARG A 221 -5.33 -35.46 -8.00
N LEU A 222 -4.70 -35.20 -6.86
CA LEU A 222 -3.54 -34.29 -6.78
C LEU A 222 -2.36 -34.85 -7.57
N ARG A 223 -2.06 -36.14 -7.39
CA ARG A 223 -0.94 -36.81 -8.08
C ARG A 223 -1.17 -36.81 -9.58
N LYS A 224 -2.37 -37.18 -10.05
CA LYS A 224 -2.73 -37.12 -11.48
C LYS A 224 -2.56 -35.72 -12.08
N ALA A 225 -2.97 -34.67 -11.37
CA ALA A 225 -2.80 -33.30 -11.84
C ALA A 225 -1.33 -32.88 -11.93
N VAL A 226 -0.53 -33.22 -10.91
CA VAL A 226 0.91 -32.95 -10.89
C VAL A 226 1.64 -33.72 -12.00
N ASP A 227 1.40 -35.01 -12.14
CA ASP A 227 2.02 -35.87 -13.17
C ASP A 227 1.70 -35.38 -14.58
N PHE A 228 0.45 -34.94 -14.81
CA PHE A 228 0.06 -34.33 -16.07
C PHE A 228 0.92 -33.10 -16.39
N LEU A 229 1.09 -32.19 -15.43
CA LEU A 229 1.88 -30.96 -15.62
C LEU A 229 3.36 -31.25 -15.83
N ILE A 230 3.93 -32.21 -15.10
CA ILE A 230 5.32 -32.65 -15.29
C ILE A 230 5.52 -33.17 -16.71
N THR A 231 4.65 -34.08 -17.15
CA THR A 231 4.74 -34.74 -18.45
C THR A 231 4.63 -33.76 -19.61
N HIS A 232 3.74 -32.77 -19.50
CA HIS A 232 3.45 -31.80 -20.56
C HIS A 232 4.27 -30.52 -20.44
N ARG A 233 5.20 -30.46 -19.49
CA ARG A 233 6.09 -29.33 -19.29
C ARG A 233 7.00 -29.16 -20.52
N PRO A 234 7.19 -27.93 -21.03
CA PRO A 234 8.06 -27.70 -22.18
C PRO A 234 9.51 -28.16 -21.93
N ARG A 235 10.02 -29.08 -22.75
CA ARG A 235 11.37 -29.66 -22.60
C ARG A 235 12.52 -28.65 -22.67
N LYS A 236 12.33 -27.50 -23.33
CA LYS A 236 13.35 -26.44 -23.51
C LYS A 236 13.33 -25.35 -22.44
N THR A 237 12.57 -25.52 -21.34
CA THR A 237 12.54 -24.53 -20.27
C THR A 237 13.36 -25.00 -19.07
N ASP A 238 14.48 -24.32 -18.79
CA ASP A 238 15.24 -24.41 -17.53
C ASP A 238 14.49 -23.78 -16.34
N SER A 239 13.16 -23.67 -16.44
CA SER A 239 12.31 -23.02 -15.45
C SER A 239 12.12 -23.93 -14.22
N PRO A 240 12.33 -23.49 -12.98
CA PRO A 240 12.07 -24.35 -11.83
C PRO A 240 10.57 -24.63 -11.60
N PHE A 241 9.69 -23.89 -12.28
CA PHE A 241 8.25 -23.91 -12.02
C PHE A 241 7.52 -25.11 -12.62
N LEU A 242 6.60 -25.66 -11.83
CA LEU A 242 5.65 -26.70 -12.24
C LEU A 242 4.58 -26.14 -13.18
N VAL A 243 4.08 -24.94 -12.88
CA VAL A 243 3.08 -24.22 -13.69
C VAL A 243 3.78 -23.36 -14.75
N PHE A 244 3.34 -23.46 -16.01
CA PHE A 244 3.97 -22.77 -17.14
C PHE A 244 2.93 -22.00 -17.97
N ASN A 245 3.34 -20.87 -18.56
CA ASN A 245 2.45 -20.15 -19.46
C ASN A 245 2.35 -20.91 -20.81
N ALA A 246 1.14 -21.01 -21.35
CA ALA A 246 0.89 -21.57 -22.69
C ALA A 246 1.62 -20.77 -23.79
N THR A 247 1.82 -19.47 -23.57
CA THR A 247 2.80 -18.70 -24.35
C THR A 247 4.19 -18.95 -23.76
N LYS A 248 5.08 -19.54 -24.55
CA LYS A 248 6.46 -19.99 -24.25
C LYS A 248 7.43 -18.92 -23.70
N LYS A 249 7.02 -18.03 -22.81
CA LYS A 249 7.86 -17.03 -22.14
C LYS A 249 7.91 -17.28 -20.63
N LYS A 250 9.12 -17.16 -20.10
CA LYS A 250 9.55 -17.42 -18.71
C LYS A 250 8.53 -16.93 -17.68
N THR A 251 8.06 -17.84 -16.83
CA THR A 251 7.34 -17.51 -15.59
C THR A 251 8.29 -16.79 -14.62
N ARG A 252 7.74 -15.88 -13.81
CA ARG A 252 8.48 -14.92 -12.96
C ARG A 252 9.43 -15.61 -11.98
N ALA A 253 10.61 -15.03 -11.76
CA ALA A 253 11.61 -15.54 -10.81
C ALA A 253 11.09 -15.63 -9.37
N ARG A 254 11.53 -16.68 -8.65
CA ARG A 254 11.26 -16.95 -7.23
C ARG A 254 11.96 -15.88 -6.37
N PRO A 255 11.25 -15.10 -5.53
CA PRO A 255 11.91 -14.31 -4.52
C PRO A 255 12.26 -15.21 -3.34
N GLY A 256 13.55 -15.52 -3.17
CA GLY A 256 14.09 -16.22 -2.00
C GLY A 256 14.11 -17.75 -2.14
N GLY A 257 15.32 -18.30 -2.27
CA GLY A 257 15.59 -19.73 -2.07
C GLY A 257 15.52 -20.10 -0.60
N ARG A 258 15.24 -21.38 -0.31
CA ARG A 258 15.19 -21.96 1.05
C ARG A 258 16.47 -21.58 1.82
N ARG A 259 16.30 -21.05 3.04
CA ARG A 259 17.28 -21.19 4.12
C ARG A 259 16.88 -22.43 4.91
#